data_AF-A0A2S9D3B7-F1
#
_entry.id   AF-A0A2S9D3B7-F1
#
_cell.length_a   1.000
_cell.length_b   1.000
_cell.length_c   1.000
_cell.angle_alpha   90.00
_cell.angle_beta   90.00
_cell.angle_gamma   90.00
#
_symmetry.space_group_name_H-M   'P 1'
#
loop_
_entity.id
_entity.type
_entity.pdbx_description
1 polymer ?
#
loop_
_entity_poly.entity_id
_entity_poly.type
_entity_poly.pdbx_seq_one_letter_code
_entity_poly.pdbx_strand_id
1 'polypeptide(L)'
;MTGKTIKETGTPLEDYDLGPVLISGITPPVEGDTESDGALGARHVEHDLEVLLLGFPDQVLDTEIYLIWNNPHAPVDYLIIQPENQGNRFFSLMVDKEQILPEWAEVYCLIRRPSGNTSKTKPLRLRVKRNRPGDPDQHSESGHRGLVFYLPPDLEAGSHVDMARAERGVTLEIQPWEYMAEWDTCRIAWGSKIVEKVVAAASKNLGIILRPQ
;
A
#
# COMPACT_ATOMS: atom_id res chain seq x y z
N MET A 1 -19.32 1.02 -53.20
CA MET A 1 -18.03 0.43 -52.78
C MET A 1 -17.78 0.89 -51.35
N THR A 2 -17.98 -0.02 -50.41
CA THR A 2 -18.06 0.26 -48.98
C THR A 2 -16.65 0.28 -48.39
N GLY A 3 -16.18 1.45 -47.96
CA GLY A 3 -14.94 1.60 -47.22
C GLY A 3 -15.09 0.96 -45.84
N LYS A 4 -14.34 -0.11 -45.60
CA LYS A 4 -14.33 -0.85 -44.34
C LYS A 4 -13.44 -0.07 -43.36
N THR A 5 -14.06 0.67 -42.45
CA THR A 5 -13.36 1.29 -41.31
C THR A 5 -12.82 0.16 -40.41
N ILE A 6 -11.50 0.01 -40.35
CA ILE A 6 -10.86 -0.84 -39.35
C ILE A 6 -10.96 -0.07 -38.04
N LYS A 7 -11.79 -0.56 -37.11
CA LYS A 7 -11.73 -0.14 -35.71
C LYS A 7 -10.58 -0.91 -35.08
N GLU A 8 -9.49 -0.22 -34.77
CA GLU A 8 -8.50 -0.72 -33.82
C GLU A 8 -9.13 -0.63 -32.42
N THR A 9 -9.80 -1.70 -32.01
CA THR A 9 -10.06 -1.99 -30.60
C THR A 9 -8.95 -2.90 -30.10
N GLY A 10 -7.79 -2.32 -29.84
CA GLY A 10 -6.76 -2.94 -29.02
C GLY A 10 -6.84 -2.34 -27.63
N THR A 11 -7.30 -3.13 -26.65
CA THR A 11 -6.92 -2.93 -25.25
C THR A 11 -5.38 -2.84 -25.21
N PRO A 12 -4.75 -1.96 -24.42
CA PRO A 12 -3.29 -1.94 -24.32
C PRO A 12 -2.83 -3.36 -23.95
N LEU A 13 -2.01 -3.96 -24.81
CA LEU A 13 -1.29 -5.18 -24.45
C LEU A 13 -0.49 -4.82 -23.20
N GLU A 14 -0.71 -5.54 -22.11
CA GLU A 14 0.07 -5.33 -20.90
C GLU A 14 1.56 -5.58 -21.23
N ASP A 15 2.42 -4.57 -21.05
CA ASP A 15 3.84 -4.53 -21.47
C ASP A 15 4.77 -5.45 -20.63
N TYR A 16 4.27 -6.60 -20.18
CA TYR A 16 5.01 -7.54 -19.32
C TYR A 16 4.68 -9.01 -19.64
N ASP A 17 5.68 -9.86 -19.47
CA ASP A 17 5.61 -11.30 -19.82
C ASP A 17 5.23 -12.18 -18.64
N LEU A 18 5.44 -11.68 -17.42
CA LEU A 18 5.31 -12.44 -16.18
C LEU A 18 4.39 -11.70 -15.20
N GLY A 19 3.77 -12.46 -14.28
CA GLY A 19 3.04 -11.89 -13.15
C GLY A 19 3.93 -11.05 -12.23
N PRO A 20 3.34 -10.31 -11.28
CA PRO A 20 4.11 -9.47 -10.37
C PRO A 20 4.98 -10.29 -9.44
N VAL A 21 5.99 -9.63 -8.87
CA VAL A 21 6.74 -10.17 -7.72
C VAL A 21 5.83 -10.32 -6.50
N LEU A 22 6.25 -11.15 -5.55
CA LEU A 22 5.55 -11.33 -4.28
C LEU A 22 6.33 -10.66 -3.16
N ILE A 23 5.62 -9.87 -2.36
CA ILE A 23 6.18 -9.20 -1.19
C ILE A 23 5.24 -9.51 -0.03
N SER A 24 5.78 -10.11 1.02
CA SER A 24 5.00 -10.47 2.20
C SER A 24 4.61 -9.23 2.99
N GLY A 25 3.41 -9.25 3.58
CA GLY A 25 2.96 -8.21 4.51
C GLY A 25 2.47 -6.92 3.88
N ILE A 26 2.42 -6.80 2.54
CA ILE A 26 1.78 -5.65 1.88
C ILE A 26 0.36 -5.45 2.44
N THR A 27 0.06 -4.22 2.82
CA THR A 27 -1.31 -3.82 3.16
C THR A 27 -2.10 -3.67 1.86
N PRO A 28 -3.23 -4.37 1.68
CA PRO A 28 -4.00 -4.25 0.45
C PRO A 28 -4.52 -2.82 0.27
N PRO A 29 -4.79 -2.39 -0.97
CA PRO A 29 -5.41 -1.10 -1.23
C PRO A 29 -6.70 -0.94 -0.44
N VAL A 30 -6.92 0.25 0.11
CA VAL A 30 -8.18 0.60 0.77
C VAL A 30 -9.28 0.67 -0.30
N GLU A 31 -10.51 0.31 0.07
CA GLU A 31 -11.65 0.40 -0.86
C GLU A 31 -11.74 1.80 -1.49
N GLY A 32 -11.71 1.86 -2.82
CA GLY A 32 -11.70 3.11 -3.60
C GLY A 32 -10.33 3.57 -4.07
N ASP A 33 -9.22 3.04 -3.53
CA ASP A 33 -7.89 3.25 -4.12
C ASP A 33 -7.74 2.34 -5.35
N THR A 34 -7.80 2.95 -6.53
CA THR A 34 -7.63 2.27 -7.82
C THR A 34 -6.23 2.45 -8.40
N GLU A 35 -5.35 3.17 -7.71
CA GLU A 35 -4.02 3.50 -8.23
C GLU A 35 -2.91 2.63 -7.64
N SER A 36 -3.05 2.19 -6.39
CA SER A 36 -2.07 1.33 -5.74
C SER A 36 -2.44 -0.15 -5.88
N ASP A 37 -1.41 -0.99 -5.99
CA ASP A 37 -1.51 -2.44 -5.79
C ASP A 37 -1.39 -2.82 -4.30
N GLY A 38 -1.07 -1.83 -3.46
CA GLY A 38 -1.01 -1.94 -2.01
C GLY A 38 -0.08 -0.92 -1.38
N ALA A 39 0.20 -1.10 -0.09
CA ALA A 39 1.03 -0.19 0.68
C ALA A 39 2.04 -0.90 1.58
N LEU A 40 3.19 -0.26 1.73
CA LEU A 40 4.24 -0.62 2.68
C LEU A 40 4.24 0.39 3.83
N GLY A 41 3.92 -0.10 5.03
CA GLY A 41 4.00 0.67 6.28
C GLY A 41 5.36 0.58 6.98
N ALA A 42 5.44 1.16 8.18
CA ALA A 42 6.64 1.20 9.03
C ALA A 42 7.39 -0.16 9.17
N ARG A 43 6.66 -1.27 9.28
CA ARG A 43 7.27 -2.60 9.45
C ARG A 43 8.20 -3.02 8.29
N HIS A 44 7.91 -2.56 7.07
CA HIS A 44 8.66 -2.94 5.86
C HIS A 44 9.80 -1.98 5.55
N VAL A 45 10.01 -0.96 6.40
CA VAL A 45 11.14 -0.02 6.31
C VAL A 45 12.05 -0.07 7.53
N GLU A 46 11.70 -0.88 8.53
CA GLU A 46 12.52 -1.13 9.72
C GLU A 46 13.57 -2.23 9.44
N HIS A 47 13.27 -3.12 8.49
CA HIS A 47 14.10 -4.26 8.08
C HIS A 47 14.22 -4.29 6.56
N ASP A 48 15.27 -4.96 6.08
CA ASP A 48 15.42 -5.23 4.66
C ASP A 48 14.24 -6.07 4.16
N LEU A 49 13.81 -5.79 2.94
CA LEU A 49 12.61 -6.36 2.37
C LEU A 49 12.97 -7.50 1.42
N GLU A 50 12.44 -8.69 1.70
CA GLU A 50 12.53 -9.81 0.76
C GLU A 50 11.45 -9.66 -0.34
N VAL A 51 11.90 -9.74 -1.59
CA VAL A 51 11.06 -9.74 -2.78
C VAL A 51 11.24 -11.08 -3.48
N LEU A 52 10.14 -11.81 -3.66
CA LEU A 52 10.14 -13.13 -4.27
C LEU A 52 9.67 -13.05 -5.72
N LEU A 53 10.54 -13.44 -6.64
CA LEU A 53 10.18 -13.70 -8.02
C LEU A 53 9.66 -15.13 -8.16
N LEU A 54 8.44 -15.29 -8.67
CA LEU A 54 7.91 -16.60 -9.04
C LEU A 54 8.74 -17.24 -10.16
N GLY A 55 8.91 -18.55 -10.07
CA GLY A 55 9.57 -19.34 -11.12
C GLY A 55 8.89 -19.11 -12.47
N PHE A 56 9.70 -18.82 -13.48
CA PHE A 56 9.28 -18.52 -14.84
C PHE A 56 9.82 -19.57 -15.83
N PRO A 57 9.30 -19.66 -17.08
CA PRO A 57 9.83 -20.57 -18.09
C PRO A 57 11.26 -20.25 -18.51
N ASP A 58 11.98 -21.26 -18.99
CA ASP A 58 13.35 -21.14 -19.53
C ASP A 58 14.37 -20.60 -18.51
N GLN A 59 14.38 -21.18 -17.31
CA GLN A 59 15.38 -20.93 -16.25
C GLN A 59 16.73 -21.55 -16.61
N VAL A 60 17.39 -21.01 -17.62
CA VAL A 60 18.71 -21.45 -18.06
C VAL A 60 19.80 -20.87 -17.15
N LEU A 61 20.93 -21.56 -17.05
CA LEU A 61 22.11 -21.05 -16.34
C LEU A 61 22.54 -19.70 -16.90
N ASP A 62 23.18 -18.90 -16.05
CA ASP A 62 23.67 -17.55 -16.38
C ASP A 62 22.56 -16.55 -16.77
N THR A 63 21.30 -16.90 -16.53
CA THR A 63 20.20 -15.92 -16.59
C THR A 63 20.36 -14.92 -15.46
N GLU A 64 20.41 -13.65 -15.80
CA GLU A 64 20.49 -12.53 -14.86
C GLU A 64 19.07 -12.06 -14.51
N ILE A 65 18.81 -11.89 -13.22
CA ILE A 65 17.58 -11.36 -12.67
C ILE A 65 17.95 -10.09 -11.92
N TYR A 66 17.37 -8.97 -12.32
CA TYR A 66 17.59 -7.66 -11.70
C TYR A 66 16.31 -7.20 -11.02
N LEU A 67 16.38 -6.91 -9.73
CA LEU A 67 15.29 -6.28 -9.01
C LEU A 67 15.37 -4.77 -9.20
N ILE A 68 14.30 -4.20 -9.75
CA ILE A 68 14.17 -2.77 -9.97
C ILE A 68 13.24 -2.16 -8.92
N TRP A 69 13.69 -1.06 -8.33
CA TRP A 69 12.92 -0.21 -7.45
C TRP A 69 12.99 1.23 -7.98
N ASN A 70 11.92 1.70 -8.64
CA ASN A 70 11.80 3.01 -9.29
C ASN A 70 12.77 3.28 -10.47
N ASN A 71 14.05 2.87 -10.39
CA ASN A 71 15.07 3.22 -11.37
C ASN A 71 15.56 2.00 -12.18
N PRO A 72 15.20 1.88 -13.47
CA PRO A 72 15.63 0.76 -14.31
C PRO A 72 17.13 0.70 -14.57
N HIS A 73 17.87 1.79 -14.34
CA HIS A 73 19.32 1.87 -14.57
C HIS A 73 20.15 1.58 -13.32
N ALA A 74 19.51 1.48 -12.15
CA ALA A 74 20.15 1.18 -10.89
C ALA A 74 19.35 0.09 -10.16
N PRO A 75 19.51 -1.20 -10.54
CA PRO A 75 18.93 -2.30 -9.81
C PRO A 75 19.32 -2.24 -8.34
N VAL A 76 18.36 -2.53 -7.46
CA VAL A 76 18.60 -2.57 -6.01
C VAL A 76 19.24 -3.87 -5.58
N ASP A 77 18.98 -4.95 -6.33
CA ASP A 77 19.62 -6.25 -6.14
C ASP A 77 19.62 -7.05 -7.45
N TYR A 78 20.41 -8.10 -7.51
CA TYR A 78 20.49 -8.99 -8.64
C TYR A 78 20.85 -10.43 -8.24
N LEU A 79 20.42 -11.38 -9.06
CA LEU A 79 20.73 -12.80 -8.93
C LEU A 79 21.08 -13.38 -10.31
N ILE A 80 22.08 -14.26 -10.37
CA ILE A 80 22.41 -15.03 -11.56
C ILE A 80 22.05 -16.48 -11.30
N ILE A 81 21.28 -17.11 -12.19
CA ILE A 81 20.89 -18.52 -12.02
C ILE A 81 22.12 -19.41 -12.14
N GLN A 82 22.50 -20.02 -11.01
CA GLN A 82 23.53 -21.04 -10.90
C GLN A 82 22.91 -22.46 -10.82
N PRO A 83 23.70 -23.54 -10.94
CA PRO A 83 23.19 -24.91 -10.86
C PRO A 83 22.34 -25.20 -9.61
N GLU A 84 22.68 -24.60 -8.47
CA GLU A 84 21.95 -24.69 -7.21
C GLU A 84 20.58 -24.00 -7.23
N ASN A 85 20.33 -23.09 -8.18
CA ASN A 85 19.06 -22.39 -8.32
C ASN A 85 18.17 -22.98 -9.42
N GLN A 86 18.66 -23.94 -10.21
CA GLN A 86 17.89 -24.51 -11.31
C GLN A 86 16.62 -25.21 -10.81
N GLY A 87 15.49 -24.87 -11.44
CA GLY A 87 14.19 -25.46 -11.09
C GLY A 87 13.60 -24.89 -9.80
N ASN A 88 14.19 -23.84 -9.23
CA ASN A 88 13.61 -23.14 -8.10
C ASN A 88 12.23 -22.58 -8.47
N ARG A 89 11.28 -22.76 -7.54
CA ARG A 89 9.94 -22.19 -7.66
C ARG A 89 9.90 -20.70 -7.34
N PHE A 90 10.91 -20.21 -6.63
CA PHE A 90 11.04 -18.82 -6.21
C PHE A 90 12.51 -18.41 -6.25
N PHE A 91 12.77 -17.16 -6.61
CA PHE A 91 14.06 -16.50 -6.45
C PHE A 91 13.89 -15.37 -5.45
N SER A 92 14.74 -15.35 -4.42
CA SER A 92 14.73 -14.33 -3.38
C SER A 92 15.73 -13.24 -3.74
N LEU A 93 15.26 -12.00 -3.72
CA LEU A 93 16.04 -10.77 -3.89
C LEU A 93 15.73 -9.86 -2.70
N MET A 94 16.70 -9.04 -2.31
CA MET A 94 16.58 -8.16 -1.14
C MET A 94 16.50 -6.70 -1.57
N VAL A 95 15.79 -5.89 -0.81
CA VAL A 95 15.85 -4.42 -0.91
C VAL A 95 16.31 -3.88 0.43
N ASP A 96 17.45 -3.20 0.43
CA ASP A 96 17.96 -2.53 1.62
C ASP A 96 16.93 -1.50 2.10
N LYS A 97 16.67 -1.47 3.41
CA LYS A 97 15.67 -0.55 3.97
C LYS A 97 15.97 0.92 3.69
N GLU A 98 17.24 1.27 3.47
CA GLU A 98 17.68 2.63 3.10
C GLU A 98 17.18 3.05 1.71
N GLN A 99 16.92 2.11 0.80
CA GLN A 99 16.38 2.37 -0.54
C GLN A 99 14.86 2.50 -0.55
N ILE A 100 14.18 2.09 0.52
CA ILE A 100 12.72 2.19 0.66
C ILE A 100 12.36 3.58 1.19
N LEU A 101 12.17 4.53 0.28
CA LEU A 101 11.85 5.93 0.58
C LEU A 101 10.34 6.16 0.74
N PRO A 102 9.89 7.19 1.49
CA PRO A 102 8.48 7.50 1.72
C PRO A 102 7.83 8.16 0.48
N GLU A 103 7.85 7.47 -0.64
CA GLU A 103 7.31 7.89 -1.94
C GLU A 103 6.55 6.73 -2.62
N TRP A 104 6.08 6.95 -3.85
CA TRP A 104 5.58 5.86 -4.66
C TRP A 104 6.73 4.94 -5.07
N ALA A 105 6.51 3.63 -4.95
CA ALA A 105 7.44 2.60 -5.39
C ALA A 105 6.84 1.83 -6.58
N GLU A 106 7.61 1.72 -7.66
CA GLU A 106 7.36 0.81 -8.77
C GLU A 106 8.38 -0.33 -8.70
N VAL A 107 7.90 -1.54 -8.43
CA VAL A 107 8.74 -2.71 -8.13
C VAL A 107 8.51 -3.80 -9.18
N TYR A 108 9.59 -4.25 -9.83
CA TYR A 108 9.54 -5.33 -10.82
C TYR A 108 10.91 -5.97 -11.02
N CYS A 109 10.92 -7.15 -11.63
CA CYS A 109 12.15 -7.80 -12.09
C CYS A 109 12.32 -7.64 -13.60
N LEU A 110 13.58 -7.43 -14.01
CA LEU A 110 14.05 -7.62 -15.38
C LEU A 110 14.86 -8.91 -15.44
N ILE A 111 14.51 -9.79 -16.37
CA ILE A 111 15.17 -11.07 -16.59
C ILE A 111 15.92 -10.99 -17.91
N ARG A 112 17.21 -11.29 -17.92
CA ARG A 112 18.05 -11.35 -19.13
C ARG A 112 18.66 -12.72 -19.27
N ARG A 113 18.31 -13.41 -20.35
CA ARG A 113 18.86 -14.73 -20.67
C ARG A 113 20.16 -14.57 -21.46
N PRO A 114 21.08 -15.54 -21.41
CA PRO A 114 22.31 -15.53 -22.23
C PRO A 114 22.06 -15.45 -23.74
N SER A 115 20.88 -15.89 -24.20
CA SER A 115 20.48 -15.76 -25.61
C SER A 115 20.21 -14.31 -26.05
N GLY A 116 20.14 -13.36 -25.12
CA GLY A 116 19.74 -11.98 -25.34
C GLY A 116 18.23 -11.74 -25.15
N ASN A 117 17.43 -12.79 -24.95
CA ASN A 117 15.99 -12.64 -24.68
C ASN A 117 15.77 -12.03 -23.30
N THR A 118 14.94 -10.98 -23.25
CA THR A 118 14.57 -10.30 -22.02
C THR A 118 13.12 -10.56 -21.66
N SER A 119 12.82 -10.61 -20.36
CA SER A 119 11.45 -10.61 -19.86
C SER A 119 11.28 -9.62 -18.72
N LYS A 120 10.05 -9.11 -18.55
CA LYS A 120 9.70 -8.19 -17.46
C LYS A 120 8.48 -8.70 -16.69
N THR A 121 8.51 -8.59 -15.36
CA THR A 121 7.33 -8.84 -14.52
C THR A 121 6.38 -7.66 -14.54
N LYS A 122 5.09 -7.91 -14.33
CA LYS A 122 4.11 -6.86 -14.01
C LYS A 122 4.66 -5.99 -12.87
N PRO A 123 4.79 -4.67 -13.05
CA PRO A 123 5.17 -3.79 -11.97
C PRO A 123 4.10 -3.75 -10.88
N LEU A 124 4.55 -3.78 -9.63
CA LEU A 124 3.72 -3.40 -8.49
C LEU A 124 3.90 -1.91 -8.22
N ARG A 125 2.79 -1.17 -8.14
CA ARG A 125 2.77 0.23 -7.74
C ARG A 125 2.32 0.36 -6.29
N LEU A 126 3.28 0.61 -5.40
CA LEU A 126 3.07 0.60 -3.95
C LEU A 126 3.16 2.01 -3.36
N ARG A 127 2.26 2.33 -2.43
CA ARG A 127 2.40 3.52 -1.57
C ARG A 127 3.34 3.19 -0.40
N VAL A 128 4.41 3.96 -0.22
CA VAL A 128 5.29 3.79 0.94
C VAL A 128 5.02 4.87 1.99
N LYS A 129 4.59 4.44 3.17
CA LYS A 129 4.39 5.32 4.33
C LYS A 129 5.24 4.81 5.51
N ARG A 130 6.37 5.48 5.72
CA ARG A 130 7.33 5.13 6.79
C ARG A 130 6.91 5.64 8.16
N ASN A 131 6.24 6.79 8.18
CA ASN A 131 5.88 7.46 9.41
C ASN A 131 4.64 6.80 10.02
N ARG A 132 4.71 6.54 11.33
CA ARG A 132 3.57 6.06 12.10
C ARG A 132 2.54 7.19 12.22
N PRO A 133 1.23 6.87 12.27
CA PRO A 133 0.19 7.86 12.54
C PRO A 133 0.32 8.31 14.00
N GLY A 134 1.10 9.36 14.22
CA GLY A 134 1.62 9.74 15.54
C GLY A 134 2.77 8.86 16.04
N ASP A 135 3.60 9.44 16.90
CA ASP A 135 4.62 8.72 17.67
C ASP A 135 4.01 7.95 18.86
N PRO A 136 4.73 7.05 19.54
CA PRO A 136 4.25 6.46 20.79
C PRO A 136 3.90 7.54 21.83
N ASP A 137 2.78 7.40 22.56
CA ASP A 137 2.47 8.36 23.61
C ASP A 137 3.54 8.28 24.71
N GLN A 138 4.14 9.42 25.01
CA GLN A 138 5.13 9.57 26.07
C GLN A 138 4.49 9.76 27.46
N HIS A 139 3.14 9.81 27.53
CA HIS A 139 2.40 10.10 28.75
C HIS A 139 1.70 8.84 29.28
N SER A 140 1.63 8.74 30.60
CA SER A 140 0.98 7.62 31.29
C SER A 140 -0.54 7.76 31.40
N GLU A 141 -1.10 8.90 30.97
CA GLU A 141 -2.54 9.15 30.98
C GLU A 141 -3.25 8.33 29.90
N SER A 142 -4.55 8.10 30.08
CA SER A 142 -5.34 7.33 29.13
C SER A 142 -5.54 8.10 27.82
N GLY A 143 -5.20 7.46 26.71
CA GLY A 143 -5.46 7.96 25.35
C GLY A 143 -4.29 8.74 24.76
N HIS A 144 -4.18 8.69 23.43
CA HIS A 144 -3.07 9.31 22.70
C HIS A 144 -3.30 10.80 22.48
N ARG A 145 -2.47 11.68 23.06
CA ARG A 145 -2.68 13.15 22.98
C ARG A 145 -2.57 13.75 21.56
N GLY A 146 -1.91 13.04 20.64
CA GLY A 146 -1.84 13.44 19.23
C GLY A 146 -3.12 13.19 18.42
N LEU A 147 -4.12 12.50 18.99
CA LEU A 147 -5.44 12.34 18.38
C LEU A 147 -6.44 13.28 19.06
N VAL A 148 -6.64 14.45 18.47
CA VAL A 148 -7.56 15.46 18.99
C VAL A 148 -8.92 15.31 18.32
N PHE A 149 -9.99 15.27 19.12
CA PHE A 149 -11.36 15.22 18.63
C PHE A 149 -12.27 16.08 19.49
N TYR A 150 -13.36 16.56 18.88
CA TYR A 150 -14.41 17.34 19.54
C TYR A 150 -15.74 16.61 19.48
N LEU A 151 -16.45 16.64 20.61
CA LEU A 151 -17.82 16.18 20.70
C LEU A 151 -18.76 17.37 20.38
N PRO A 152 -20.04 17.11 20.08
CA PRO A 152 -21.03 18.17 20.02
C PRO A 152 -21.05 18.97 21.33
N PRO A 153 -21.21 20.31 21.30
CA PRO A 153 -21.07 21.17 22.50
C PRO A 153 -21.98 20.77 23.67
N ASP A 154 -23.16 20.20 23.39
CA ASP A 154 -24.06 19.71 24.43
C ASP A 154 -23.51 18.49 25.17
N LEU A 155 -22.86 17.57 24.46
CA LEU A 155 -22.20 16.41 25.07
C LEU A 155 -20.92 16.82 25.81
N GLU A 156 -20.17 17.80 25.31
CA GLU A 156 -19.03 18.39 26.04
C GLU A 156 -19.47 19.09 27.33
N ALA A 157 -20.65 19.71 27.33
CA ALA A 157 -21.26 20.32 28.51
C ALA A 157 -21.88 19.32 29.50
N GLY A 158 -21.75 18.00 29.26
CA GLY A 158 -22.22 16.95 30.16
C GLY A 158 -23.62 16.40 29.87
N SER A 159 -24.19 16.69 28.70
CA SER A 159 -25.41 15.99 28.25
C SER A 159 -25.13 14.50 28.01
N HIS A 160 -26.18 13.68 28.07
CA HIS A 160 -26.10 12.24 27.87
C HIS A 160 -26.62 11.85 26.47
N VAL A 161 -26.11 10.72 25.97
CA VAL A 161 -26.62 10.13 24.73
C VAL A 161 -27.75 9.16 25.08
N ASP A 162 -28.98 9.64 24.97
CA ASP A 162 -30.18 8.80 25.04
C ASP A 162 -30.48 8.13 23.70
N MET A 163 -31.52 7.28 23.65
CA MET A 163 -31.91 6.58 22.43
C MET A 163 -32.22 7.55 21.28
N ALA A 164 -32.98 8.62 21.54
CA ALA A 164 -33.37 9.59 20.52
C ALA A 164 -32.16 10.37 19.97
N ARG A 165 -31.17 10.70 20.81
CA ARG A 165 -29.92 11.32 20.37
C ARG A 165 -29.05 10.32 19.61
N ALA A 166 -28.95 9.09 20.06
CA ALA A 166 -28.23 8.05 19.35
C ALA A 166 -28.78 7.89 17.93
N GLU A 167 -30.11 7.75 17.76
CA GLU A 167 -30.77 7.61 16.45
C GLU A 167 -30.46 8.77 15.49
N ARG A 168 -30.45 10.01 15.98
CA ARG A 168 -30.05 11.18 15.18
C ARG A 168 -28.57 11.13 14.77
N GLY A 169 -27.76 10.54 15.64
CA GLY A 169 -26.32 10.39 15.51
C GLY A 169 -25.53 11.42 16.32
N VAL A 170 -24.32 11.02 16.72
CA VAL A 170 -23.34 11.87 17.38
C VAL A 170 -22.24 12.21 16.39
N THR A 171 -22.07 13.49 16.08
CA THR A 171 -21.00 13.92 15.19
C THR A 171 -19.72 14.09 15.99
N LEU A 172 -18.70 13.32 15.65
CA LEU A 172 -17.34 13.46 16.13
C LEU A 172 -16.54 14.23 15.08
N GLU A 173 -15.88 15.31 15.48
CA GLU A 173 -14.92 16.01 14.62
C GLU A 173 -13.51 15.65 15.03
N ILE A 174 -12.78 14.92 14.19
CA ILE A 174 -11.39 14.57 14.41
C ILE A 174 -10.50 15.58 13.68
N GLN A 175 -9.62 16.22 14.43
CA GLN A 175 -8.60 17.10 13.90
C GLN A 175 -7.47 16.30 13.23
N PRO A 176 -6.74 16.90 12.29
CA PRO A 176 -5.62 16.23 11.65
C PRO A 176 -4.57 15.83 12.68
N TRP A 177 -4.09 14.60 12.58
CA TRP A 177 -3.00 14.07 13.41
C TRP A 177 -1.67 14.15 12.68
N GLU A 178 -0.58 13.95 13.42
CA GLU A 178 0.77 13.97 12.86
C GLU A 178 0.97 12.86 11.82
N TYR A 179 1.56 13.22 10.68
CA TYR A 179 1.73 12.34 9.51
C TYR A 179 0.42 11.77 8.94
N MET A 180 -0.71 12.45 9.16
CA MET A 180 -1.95 12.15 8.46
C MET A 180 -1.73 12.20 6.94
N ALA A 181 -2.13 11.13 6.26
CA ALA A 181 -2.00 10.99 4.82
C ALA A 181 -3.32 10.51 4.21
N GLU A 182 -3.47 10.72 2.91
CA GLU A 182 -4.53 10.12 2.12
C GLU A 182 -4.56 8.60 2.31
N TRP A 183 -5.77 8.03 2.41
CA TRP A 183 -6.04 6.61 2.67
C TRP A 183 -5.70 6.11 4.07
N ASP A 184 -5.27 6.96 4.99
CA ASP A 184 -5.27 6.58 6.40
C ASP A 184 -6.71 6.28 6.85
N THR A 185 -6.87 5.24 7.68
CA THR A 185 -8.18 4.85 8.22
C THR A 185 -8.24 5.14 9.71
N CYS A 186 -9.13 6.04 10.11
CA CYS A 186 -9.48 6.25 11.50
C CYS A 186 -10.56 5.24 11.91
N ARG A 187 -10.32 4.50 13.00
CA ARG A 187 -11.25 3.49 13.53
C ARG A 187 -11.73 3.92 14.90
N ILE A 188 -13.04 4.04 15.09
CA ILE A 188 -13.67 4.53 16.32
C ILE A 188 -14.56 3.44 16.89
N ALA A 189 -14.31 3.07 18.14
CA ALA A 189 -15.22 2.22 18.88
C ALA A 189 -16.39 3.04 19.46
N TRP A 190 -17.62 2.68 19.10
CA TRP A 190 -18.86 3.26 19.62
C TRP A 190 -19.74 2.14 20.19
N GLY A 191 -19.69 1.97 21.51
CA GLY A 191 -20.29 0.81 22.17
C GLY A 191 -19.66 -0.50 21.69
N SER A 192 -20.47 -1.38 21.09
CA SER A 192 -20.01 -2.65 20.49
C SER A 192 -19.60 -2.53 19.02
N LYS A 193 -19.63 -1.33 18.43
CA LYS A 193 -19.38 -1.12 17.00
C LYS A 193 -18.06 -0.45 16.75
N ILE A 194 -17.47 -0.75 15.59
CA ILE A 194 -16.34 -0.02 15.03
C ILE A 194 -16.85 0.75 13.82
N VAL A 195 -16.68 2.07 13.84
CA VAL A 195 -16.95 2.96 12.70
C VAL A 195 -15.60 3.33 12.10
N GLU A 196 -15.45 3.14 10.80
CA GLU A 196 -14.22 3.42 10.08
C GLU A 196 -14.42 4.62 9.14
N LYS A 197 -13.43 5.50 9.10
CA LYS A 197 -13.42 6.67 8.21
C LYS A 197 -12.06 6.78 7.54
N VAL A 198 -12.08 6.72 6.22
CA VAL A 198 -10.89 6.90 5.38
C VAL A 198 -10.64 8.39 5.12
N VAL A 199 -9.37 8.79 5.16
CA VAL A 199 -8.90 10.13 4.79
C VAL A 199 -8.93 10.28 3.27
N ALA A 200 -9.73 11.22 2.77
CA ALA A 200 -9.72 11.60 1.36
C ALA A 200 -8.60 12.63 1.08
N ALA A 201 -8.17 12.74 -0.18
CA ALA A 201 -7.07 13.61 -0.61
C ALA A 201 -7.18 15.08 -0.16
N ALA A 202 -8.40 15.60 -0.02
CA ALA A 202 -8.66 17.00 0.35
C ALA A 202 -9.07 17.19 1.82
N SER A 203 -9.12 16.13 2.63
CA SER A 203 -9.62 16.21 4.00
C SER A 203 -8.60 16.87 4.92
N LYS A 204 -8.99 17.99 5.53
CA LYS A 204 -8.23 18.60 6.63
C LYS A 204 -8.69 18.10 7.98
N ASN A 205 -10.00 17.88 8.15
CA ASN A 205 -10.62 17.32 9.35
C ASN A 205 -11.50 16.13 8.94
N LEU A 206 -11.76 15.20 9.86
CA LEU A 206 -12.71 14.10 9.64
C LEU A 206 -13.98 14.30 10.48
N GLY A 207 -15.07 14.65 9.81
CA GLY A 207 -16.41 14.59 10.40
C GLY A 207 -16.97 13.17 10.30
N ILE A 208 -17.29 12.57 11.45
CA ILE A 208 -17.79 11.19 11.54
C ILE A 208 -19.09 11.19 12.33
N ILE A 209 -20.14 10.61 11.76
CA ILE A 209 -21.46 10.53 12.41
C ILE A 209 -21.61 9.11 12.97
N LEU A 210 -21.68 9.01 14.30
CA LEU A 210 -21.87 7.76 15.04
C LEU A 210 -23.37 7.53 15.25
N ARG A 211 -23.91 6.42 14.73
CA ARG A 211 -25.33 6.04 14.90
C ARG A 211 -25.43 4.61 15.46
N PRO A 212 -26.47 4.30 16.25
CA PRO A 212 -26.88 2.92 16.49
C PRO A 212 -27.39 2.31 15.17
N GLN A 213 -27.39 0.97 15.07
CA GLN A 213 -28.28 0.29 14.11
C GLN A 213 -29.44 -0.27 14.90
#